data_AF-A0A183LRJ3-F1
#
_entry.id   AF-A0A183LRJ3-F1
#
_cell.length_a   1.000
_cell.length_b   1.000
_cell.length_c   1.000
_cell.angle_alpha   90.00
_cell.angle_beta   90.00
_cell.angle_gamma   90.00
#
_symmetry.space_group_name_H-M   'P 1'
#
loop_
_entity.id
_entity.type
_entity.pdbx_description
1 polymer ?
#
loop_
_entity_poly.entity_id
_entity_poly.type
_entity_poly.pdbx_seq_one_letter_code
_entity_poly.pdbx_strand_id
1 'polypeptide(L)'
;MTAFLQLKNIWNSKQLSINIKVRIFNTKIKAVLLYGAGTWRTTTTTIKKVQVFINSCLRKILNIHLCDIVSNSLLWESTNQLPAEEEIRKRR
;
A
#
# COMPACT_ATOMS: atom_id res chain seq x y z
N MET A 1 2.52 12.20 11.36
CA MET A 1 3.10 10.84 11.20
C MET A 1 2.68 9.88 12.33
N THR A 2 1.47 10.06 12.88
CA THR A 2 0.96 9.31 14.06
C THR A 2 0.01 8.18 13.66
N ALA A 3 -0.80 8.39 12.60
CA ALA A 3 -1.73 7.38 12.10
C ALA A 3 -1.03 6.07 11.66
N PHE A 4 0.12 6.16 10.99
CA PHE A 4 0.86 4.97 10.54
C PHE A 4 1.39 4.13 11.70
N LEU A 5 1.84 4.78 12.78
CA LEU A 5 2.30 4.11 13.99
C LEU A 5 1.14 3.41 14.72
N GLN A 6 -0.03 4.02 14.79
CA GLN A 6 -1.23 3.37 15.35
C GLN A 6 -1.67 2.15 14.51
N LEU A 7 -1.55 2.23 13.18
CA LEU A 7 -1.84 1.13 12.27
C LEU A 7 -0.85 -0.04 12.40
N LYS A 8 0.34 0.16 13.00
CA LYS A 8 1.32 -0.91 13.26
C LYS A 8 0.73 -2.05 14.10
N ASN A 9 -0.08 -1.71 15.10
CA ASN A 9 -0.73 -2.70 15.97
C ASN A 9 -1.77 -3.53 15.20
N ILE A 10 -2.45 -2.91 14.22
CA ILE A 10 -3.42 -3.57 13.34
C ILE A 10 -2.71 -4.55 12.40
N TRP A 11 -1.55 -4.16 11.85
CA TRP A 11 -0.75 -5.03 10.97
C TRP A 11 -0.21 -6.26 11.71
N ASN A 12 0.24 -6.09 12.96
CA ASN A 12 0.79 -7.16 13.78
C ASN A 12 -0.27 -8.11 14.37
N SER A 13 -1.55 -7.72 14.36
CA SER A 13 -2.62 -8.56 14.94
C SER A 13 -2.86 -9.80 14.08
N LYS A 14 -2.74 -11.00 14.67
CA LYS A 14 -3.09 -12.27 14.01
C LYS A 14 -4.60 -12.49 13.89
N GLN A 15 -5.40 -11.75 14.65
CA GLN A 15 -6.86 -11.91 14.72
C GLN A 15 -7.59 -11.36 13.48
N LEU A 16 -6.98 -10.39 12.80
CA LEU A 16 -7.52 -9.79 11.59
C LEU A 16 -7.04 -10.55 10.36
N SER A 17 -7.99 -10.99 9.54
CA SER A 17 -7.67 -11.58 8.24
C SER A 17 -6.97 -10.57 7.34
N ILE A 18 -6.10 -11.09 6.46
CA ILE A 18 -5.33 -10.30 5.50
C ILE A 18 -6.26 -9.39 4.66
N ASN A 19 -7.41 -9.91 4.22
CA ASN A 19 -8.39 -9.15 3.44
C ASN A 19 -8.92 -7.92 4.18
N ILE A 20 -9.19 -8.02 5.49
CA ILE A 20 -9.66 -6.87 6.29
C ILE A 20 -8.54 -5.83 6.43
N LYS A 21 -7.30 -6.27 6.68
CA LYS A 21 -6.13 -5.39 6.75
C LYS A 21 -5.92 -4.63 5.44
N VAL A 22 -5.97 -5.33 4.29
CA VAL A 22 -5.85 -4.71 2.96
C VAL A 22 -6.98 -3.71 2.69
N ARG A 23 -8.23 -4.00 3.11
CA ARG A 23 -9.34 -3.04 2.99
C ARG A 23 -9.13 -1.78 3.84
N ILE A 24 -8.62 -1.92 5.06
CA ILE A 24 -8.28 -0.78 5.93
C ILE A 24 -7.15 0.05 5.30
N PHE A 25 -6.14 -0.63 4.74
CA PHE A 25 -5.05 0.02 4.01
C PHE A 25 -5.59 0.86 2.83
N ASN A 26 -6.46 0.26 2.00
CA ASN A 26 -7.08 0.94 0.86
C ASN A 26 -7.90 2.16 1.27
N THR A 27 -8.72 2.03 2.31
CA THR A 27 -9.66 3.09 2.70
C THR A 27 -8.97 4.26 3.39
N LYS A 28 -7.98 4.01 4.25
CA LYS A 28 -7.36 5.08 5.04
C LYS A 28 -6.01 5.53 4.50
N ILE A 29 -5.08 4.60 4.28
CA ILE A 29 -3.71 4.96 3.89
C ILE A 29 -3.67 5.34 2.42
N LYS A 30 -4.24 4.51 1.54
CA LYS A 30 -4.21 4.76 0.10
C LYS A 30 -4.94 6.04 -0.28
N ALA A 31 -6.09 6.31 0.36
CA ALA A 31 -6.84 7.55 0.17
C ALA A 31 -6.00 8.81 0.53
N VAL A 32 -5.34 8.81 1.69
CA VAL A 32 -4.48 9.94 2.11
C VAL A 32 -3.28 10.09 1.17
N LEU A 33 -2.65 8.99 0.76
CA LEU A 33 -1.50 8.99 -0.12
C LEU A 33 -1.85 9.52 -1.52
N LEU A 34 -3.00 9.10 -2.06
CA LEU A 34 -3.51 9.56 -3.36
C LEU A 34 -3.96 11.02 -3.32
N TYR A 35 -4.59 11.45 -2.23
CA TYR A 35 -4.99 12.85 -2.04
C TYR A 35 -3.77 13.78 -2.05
N GLY A 36 -2.70 13.41 -1.33
CA GLY A 36 -1.42 14.14 -1.37
C GLY A 36 -0.78 14.11 -2.76
N ALA A 37 -0.79 12.95 -3.42
CA ALA A 37 -0.21 12.78 -4.76
C ALA A 37 -0.93 13.60 -5.85
N GLY A 38 -2.23 13.84 -5.72
CA GLY A 38 -2.99 14.70 -6.65
C GLY A 38 -2.64 16.18 -6.54
N THR A 39 -2.12 16.62 -5.39
CA THR A 39 -1.69 18.00 -5.15
C THR A 39 -0.20 18.20 -5.50
N TRP A 40 0.59 17.13 -5.42
CA TRP A 40 1.99 17.17 -5.85
C TRP A 40 2.09 17.15 -7.37
N ARG A 41 3.10 17.84 -7.91
CA ARG A 41 3.44 17.76 -9.34
C ARG A 41 3.79 16.30 -9.64
N THR A 42 2.86 15.56 -10.24
CA THR A 42 2.95 14.11 -10.52
C THR A 42 4.15 13.82 -11.40
N THR A 43 5.30 13.63 -10.76
CA THR A 43 6.56 13.24 -11.37
C THR A 43 6.69 11.74 -11.24
N THR A 44 7.21 11.08 -12.27
CA THR A 44 7.40 9.62 -12.31
C THR A 44 8.23 9.11 -11.13
N THR A 45 9.14 9.93 -10.60
CA THR A 45 9.91 9.67 -9.38
C THR A 45 9.05 9.65 -8.11
N THR A 46 8.08 10.54 -7.98
CA THR A 46 7.15 10.58 -6.83
C THR A 46 6.18 9.40 -6.86
N ILE A 47 5.66 9.05 -8.04
CA ILE A 47 4.81 7.87 -8.24
C ILE A 47 5.57 6.59 -7.86
N LYS A 48 6.82 6.44 -8.32
CA LYS A 48 7.69 5.32 -7.95
C LYS A 48 7.92 5.23 -6.45
N LYS A 49 8.17 6.35 -5.76
CA LYS A 49 8.32 6.40 -4.30
C LYS A 49 7.04 5.96 -3.57
N VAL A 50 5.89 6.43 -4.03
CA VAL A 50 4.57 6.03 -3.51
C VAL A 50 4.33 4.52 -3.70
N GLN A 51 4.68 3.98 -4.88
CA GLN A 51 4.57 2.56 -5.17
C GLN A 51 5.44 1.70 -4.26
N VAL A 52 6.71 2.07 -4.06
CA VAL A 52 7.63 1.36 -3.15
C VAL A 52 7.10 1.36 -1.72
N PHE A 53 6.52 2.50 -1.28
CA PHE A 53 5.89 2.60 0.02
C PHE A 53 4.69 1.66 0.18
N ILE A 54 3.79 1.62 -0.82
CA ILE A 54 2.63 0.71 -0.85
C ILE A 54 3.09 -0.75 -0.79
N ASN A 55 4.06 -1.13 -1.63
CA ASN A 55 4.59 -2.50 -1.65
C ASN A 55 5.22 -2.90 -0.30
N SER A 56 5.95 -1.98 0.35
CA SER A 56 6.51 -2.22 1.68
C SER A 56 5.42 -2.45 2.74
N CYS A 57 4.31 -1.71 2.65
CA CYS A 57 3.17 -1.89 3.56
C CYS A 57 2.47 -3.23 3.32
N LEU A 58 2.22 -3.60 2.06
CA LEU A 58 1.57 -4.86 1.72
C LEU A 58 2.40 -6.08 2.18
N ARG A 59 3.73 -6.04 2.04
CA ARG A 59 4.62 -7.10 2.58
C ARG A 59 4.47 -7.26 4.10
N LYS A 60 4.41 -6.14 4.84
CA LYS A 60 4.15 -6.16 6.29
C LYS A 60 2.76 -6.71 6.64
N ILE A 61 1.75 -6.42 5.83
CA ILE A 61 0.38 -6.91 6.03
C ILE A 61 0.30 -8.43 5.82
N LEU A 62 0.99 -8.93 4.80
CA LEU A 62 1.08 -10.35 4.46
C LEU A 62 2.02 -11.11 5.40
N ASN A 63 2.73 -10.42 6.30
CA ASN A 63 3.77 -10.97 7.17
C ASN A 63 4.83 -11.78 6.41
N ILE A 64 5.11 -11.36 5.17
CA ILE A 64 6.15 -11.94 4.33
C ILE A 64 7.47 -11.30 4.75
N HIS A 65 8.51 -12.13 4.97
CA HIS A 65 9.82 -11.60 5.31
C HIS A 65 10.32 -10.79 4.10
N LEU A 66 10.92 -9.62 4.35
CA LEU A 66 11.42 -8.75 3.26
C LEU A 66 12.41 -9.49 2.33
N CYS A 67 13.03 -10.56 2.84
CA CYS A 67 13.95 -11.45 2.14
C CYS A 67 13.27 -12.49 1.25
N ASP A 68 11.97 -12.73 1.38
CA ASP A 68 11.25 -13.61 0.46
C ASP A 68 11.23 -12.92 -0.91
N ILE A 69 11.80 -13.59 -1.92
CA ILE A 69 11.88 -13.12 -3.31
C ILE A 69 10.49 -13.27 -3.95
N VAL A 70 9.50 -12.60 -3.37
CA VAL A 70 8.14 -12.52 -3.90
C VAL A 70 8.12 -11.41 -4.93
N SER A 71 7.78 -11.78 -6.17
CA SER A 71 7.58 -10.84 -7.25
C SER A 71 6.47 -9.84 -6.89
N ASN A 72 6.61 -8.60 -7.33
CA ASN A 72 5.59 -7.58 -7.07
C ASN A 72 4.24 -7.96 -7.68
N SER A 73 4.22 -8.70 -8.79
CA SER A 73 2.99 -9.20 -9.43
C SER A 73 2.23 -10.18 -8.55
N LEU A 74 2.91 -11.18 -7.97
CA LEU A 74 2.27 -12.18 -7.10
C LEU A 74 1.68 -11.55 -5.83
N LEU A 75 2.35 -10.51 -5.31
CA LEU A 75 1.87 -9.73 -4.18
C LEU A 75 0.59 -8.93 -4.52
N TRP A 76 0.49 -8.38 -5.74
CA TRP A 76 -0.71 -7.68 -6.20
C TRP A 76 -1.87 -8.64 -6.49
N GLU A 77 -1.60 -9.82 -7.06
CA GLU A 77 -2.61 -10.88 -7.25
C GLU A 77 -3.19 -11.34 -5.91
N SER A 78 -2.33 -11.60 -4.93
CA SER A 78 -2.74 -12.03 -3.58
C SER A 78 -3.58 -10.99 -2.83
N THR A 79 -3.50 -9.72 -3.23
CA THR A 79 -4.19 -8.60 -2.57
C THR A 79 -5.26 -7.94 -3.44
N ASN A 80 -5.46 -8.43 -4.69
CA ASN A 80 -6.32 -7.83 -5.71
C ASN A 80 -6.08 -6.31 -5.88
N GLN A 81 -4.81 -5.88 -5.84
CA GLN A 81 -4.41 -4.47 -5.93
C GLN A 81 -3.93 -4.10 -7.33
N LEU A 82 -4.17 -2.84 -7.73
CA LEU A 82 -3.55 -2.23 -8.91
C LEU A 82 -2.33 -1.37 -8.55
N PRO A 83 -1.35 -1.23 -9.46
CA PRO A 83 -0.27 -0.26 -9.36
C PRO A 83 -0.78 1.15 -9.06
N ALA A 84 -0.06 1.90 -8.23
CA ALA A 84 -0.42 3.27 -7.88
C ALA A 84 -0.45 4.20 -9.10
N GLU A 85 0.42 3.94 -10.08
CA GLU A 85 0.44 4.66 -11.36
C GLU A 85 -0.90 4.52 -12.11
N GLU A 86 -1.44 3.31 -12.16
CA GLU A 86 -2.68 3.02 -12.88
C GLU A 86 -3.90 3.66 -12.21
N GLU A 87 -3.92 3.71 -10.87
CA GLU A 87 -4.96 4.42 -10.12
C GLU A 87 -4.86 5.94 -10.25
N ILE A 88 -3.66 6.50 -10.28
CA ILE A 88 -3.46 7.94 -10.50
C ILE A 88 -3.86 8.31 -11.93
N ARG A 89 -3.53 7.48 -12.92
CA ARG A 89 -3.93 7.65 -14.32
C ARG A 89 -5.44 7.62 -14.51
N LYS A 90 -6.16 6.75 -13.80
CA LYS A 90 -7.64 6.70 -13.84
C LYS A 90 -8.33 7.90 -13.19
N ARG A 91 -7.66 8.60 -12.27
CA ARG A 91 -8.22 9.75 -11.54
C ARG A 91 -7.95 11.10 -12.20
N ARG A 92 -7.08 11.14 -13.22
CA ARG A 92 -6.77 12.32 -14.02
C ARG A 92 -7.47 12.23 -15.36
#